data_AF-A0A935JYT5-F1
#
_entry.id   AF-A0A935JYT5-F1
#
_cell.length_a   1.000
_cell.length_b   1.000
_cell.length_c   1.000
_cell.angle_alpha   90.00
_cell.angle_beta   90.00
_cell.angle_gamma   90.00
#
_symmetry.space_group_name_H-M   'P 1'
#
loop_
_entity.id
_entity.type
_entity.pdbx_description
1 polymer ?
#
loop_
_entity_poly.entity_id
_entity_poly.type
_entity_poly.pdbx_seq_one_letter_code
_entity_poly.pdbx_strand_id
1 'polypeptide(L)'
;MKNLLFLGLFVFVLSATVFAHEPFTLVSSEKKTINFEDLLKIEKERTIGKKDGSTLSFTEKEIRIVIRTGPEDDMLSYRILGMRNPTLVVPSGATLRILFVNSDTDMRHDVRFGHVEGEFGIAPEIAKTVGSTRLDHKADDDRMQAEEIVIKAADDGTYKYFCSIRGHAKGGMWGNIAVGVKPGELKQPEKAKHVHSPDEDKMDETKDAKPSPTPTPKHDDMPGMDHSKMKMQMSSVTNIGDPMERESSGTAWGPDSSPVYAKMKMFDDGGMLMLMGTAYLRYTSVGSTRDVSVGGKGSRNRADAPNMFMGMYSRPVGERSQIGFRAMVSLDPVIQRGYGYPLLYQSGELYKGLPIHDRQHPHDLFSELAVTYSYKFDDKKSIYLYAGYPGEPALGPPTFMHRISASNNPDAPIGHHWQDATHITWGVVTAGFSFGKVKVEASAFNGTEPDENRYNFDKPRLNSFSGRLSWNPTKNWAFQISHGYLRNPERSEPDVRILRKTSASAIYNRKLSDMSNWASTFIWGQNYANGERSNSFLFESNYDFDKNAVFGRFETVKKSGHDLVLPHPLDHETFWVNAFSLGYVRDLVQGKGIDVGIGSMVTINRNPATLTPVYGGTTHGGWQMFLRFRPSKTRH
;
A
#
# COMPACT_ATOMS: atom_id res chain seq x y z
N MET A 1 -5.88 -47.50 -27.34
CA MET A 1 -5.47 -46.24 -28.00
C MET A 1 -6.69 -45.47 -28.49
N LYS A 2 -7.25 -44.63 -27.63
CA LYS A 2 -8.23 -43.55 -27.86
C LYS A 2 -8.40 -42.83 -26.51
N ASN A 3 -8.97 -41.63 -26.48
CA ASN A 3 -9.10 -40.75 -25.30
C ASN A 3 -7.75 -40.23 -24.75
N LEU A 4 -7.09 -39.37 -25.54
CA LEU A 4 -5.94 -38.56 -25.07
C LEU A 4 -5.92 -37.23 -25.84
N LEU A 5 -6.94 -36.39 -25.59
CA LEU A 5 -7.21 -35.19 -26.40
C LEU A 5 -8.10 -34.17 -25.64
N PHE A 6 -7.67 -33.69 -24.46
CA PHE A 6 -8.28 -32.54 -23.77
C PHE A 6 -7.33 -31.89 -22.75
N LEU A 7 -6.27 -31.21 -23.23
CA LEU A 7 -5.83 -29.90 -22.71
C LEU A 7 -4.73 -29.33 -23.62
N GLY A 8 -4.98 -28.20 -24.26
CA GLY A 8 -4.01 -27.54 -25.13
C GLY A 8 -4.63 -26.38 -25.90
N LEU A 9 -3.95 -25.23 -25.87
CA LEU A 9 -4.28 -23.99 -26.58
C LEU A 9 -5.69 -23.40 -26.31
N PHE A 10 -5.75 -22.45 -25.36
CA PHE A 10 -6.48 -21.20 -25.58
C PHE A 10 -5.89 -20.06 -24.75
N VAL A 11 -4.75 -19.53 -25.19
CA VAL A 11 -4.23 -18.22 -24.75
C VAL A 11 -4.22 -17.29 -25.96
N PHE A 12 -5.42 -16.87 -26.36
CA PHE A 12 -5.61 -15.71 -27.20
C PHE A 12 -6.10 -14.58 -26.31
N VAL A 13 -5.24 -13.59 -26.05
CA VAL A 13 -5.62 -12.40 -25.31
C VAL A 13 -6.43 -11.50 -26.24
N LEU A 14 -7.75 -11.70 -26.29
CA LEU A 14 -8.63 -10.65 -26.76
C LEU A 14 -8.59 -9.52 -25.73
N SER A 15 -7.99 -8.39 -26.12
CA SER A 15 -8.06 -7.13 -25.38
C SER A 15 -9.47 -6.54 -25.49
N ALA A 16 -10.43 -7.18 -24.82
CA ALA A 16 -11.78 -6.67 -24.64
C ALA A 16 -11.74 -5.48 -23.67
N THR A 17 -11.39 -4.30 -24.20
CA THR A 17 -11.63 -3.03 -23.52
C THR A 17 -13.13 -2.81 -23.43
N VAL A 18 -13.74 -3.30 -22.34
CA VAL A 18 -15.06 -2.84 -21.90
C VAL A 18 -14.89 -1.35 -21.61
N PHE A 19 -15.32 -0.52 -22.54
CA PHE A 19 -15.40 0.92 -22.34
C PHE A 19 -16.41 1.16 -21.22
N ALA A 20 -15.94 1.58 -20.05
CA ALA A 20 -16.80 2.25 -19.10
C ALA A 20 -17.35 3.50 -19.82
N HIS A 21 -18.66 3.59 -19.95
CA HIS A 21 -19.29 4.83 -20.38
C HIS A 21 -19.21 5.81 -19.20
N GLU A 22 -18.63 6.98 -19.45
CA GLU A 22 -18.48 8.04 -18.47
C GLU A 22 -19.45 9.16 -18.87
N PRO A 23 -20.36 9.60 -17.98
CA PRO A 23 -21.49 10.45 -18.35
C PRO A 23 -21.09 11.86 -18.79
N PHE A 24 -19.83 12.24 -18.53
CA PHE A 24 -19.22 13.46 -19.02
C PHE A 24 -17.82 13.16 -19.58
N THR A 25 -17.45 13.86 -20.64
CA THR A 25 -16.12 13.77 -21.27
C THR A 25 -15.44 15.13 -21.28
N LEU A 26 -14.15 15.18 -20.89
CA LEU A 26 -13.34 16.40 -20.94
C LEU A 26 -12.82 16.59 -22.37
N VAL A 27 -13.16 17.73 -22.98
CA VAL A 27 -12.77 18.10 -24.35
C VAL A 27 -11.51 18.98 -24.34
N SER A 28 -11.41 19.91 -23.40
CA SER A 28 -10.21 20.74 -23.18
C SER A 28 -10.15 21.30 -21.75
N SER A 29 -8.96 21.72 -21.33
CA SER A 29 -8.68 22.48 -20.11
C SER A 29 -7.61 23.52 -20.43
N GLU A 30 -7.77 24.75 -19.96
CA GLU A 30 -6.84 25.86 -20.17
C GLU A 30 -6.75 26.72 -18.90
N LYS A 31 -5.58 26.77 -18.25
CA LYS A 31 -5.35 27.61 -17.06
C LYS A 31 -5.20 29.08 -17.44
N LYS A 32 -5.79 29.96 -16.63
CA LYS A 32 -5.84 31.41 -16.82
C LYS A 32 -5.64 32.12 -15.48
N THR A 33 -5.15 33.35 -15.51
CA THR A 33 -5.13 34.23 -14.33
C THR A 33 -5.93 35.47 -14.68
N ILE A 34 -6.88 35.86 -13.83
CA ILE A 34 -7.81 36.96 -14.08
C ILE A 34 -7.88 37.92 -12.89
N ASN A 35 -8.19 39.18 -13.16
CA ASN A 35 -8.55 40.16 -12.13
C ASN A 35 -10.08 40.26 -12.00
N PHE A 36 -10.54 41.08 -11.06
CA PHE A 36 -11.97 41.27 -10.78
C PHE A 36 -12.74 41.96 -11.92
N GLU A 37 -12.14 42.90 -12.65
CA GLU A 37 -12.83 43.52 -13.80
C GLU A 37 -13.07 42.51 -14.93
N ASP A 38 -12.08 41.65 -15.19
CA ASP A 38 -12.17 40.65 -16.25
C ASP A 38 -13.21 39.59 -15.91
N LEU A 39 -13.30 39.19 -14.64
CA LEU A 39 -14.41 38.38 -14.13
C LEU A 39 -15.77 39.06 -14.39
N LEU A 40 -15.92 40.36 -14.10
CA LEU A 40 -17.15 41.13 -14.34
C LEU A 40 -17.47 41.35 -15.83
N LYS A 41 -16.48 41.32 -16.72
CA LYS A 41 -16.67 41.32 -18.19
C LYS A 41 -17.17 39.94 -18.63
N ILE A 42 -16.45 38.88 -18.25
CA ILE A 42 -16.72 37.49 -18.61
C ILE A 42 -18.10 37.02 -18.11
N GLU A 43 -18.54 37.42 -16.91
CA GLU A 43 -19.87 37.05 -16.38
C GLU A 43 -21.04 37.63 -17.21
N LYS A 44 -20.83 38.72 -17.95
CA LYS A 44 -21.85 39.30 -18.86
C LYS A 44 -21.94 38.57 -20.20
N GLU A 45 -20.92 37.80 -20.56
CA GLU A 45 -20.84 37.03 -21.82
C GLU A 45 -21.25 35.55 -21.65
N ARG A 46 -21.91 35.21 -20.53
CA ARG A 46 -22.36 33.85 -20.21
C ARG A 46 -23.81 33.61 -20.62
N THR A 47 -24.14 32.35 -20.87
CA THR A 47 -25.48 31.91 -21.27
C THR A 47 -26.49 32.21 -20.16
N ILE A 48 -27.61 32.85 -20.48
CA ILE A 48 -28.59 33.31 -19.50
C ILE A 48 -29.58 32.17 -19.19
N GLY A 49 -29.24 31.36 -18.18
CA GLY A 49 -30.15 30.31 -17.69
C GLY A 49 -31.37 30.88 -16.97
N LYS A 50 -32.55 30.26 -17.18
CA LYS A 50 -33.77 30.57 -16.42
C LYS A 50 -33.61 30.12 -14.97
N LYS A 51 -33.81 31.04 -14.02
CA LYS A 51 -33.81 30.77 -12.58
C LYS A 51 -35.22 30.37 -12.10
N ASP A 52 -35.30 29.33 -11.26
CA ASP A 52 -36.54 28.88 -10.64
C ASP A 52 -36.21 28.19 -9.30
N GLY A 53 -36.51 28.84 -8.16
CA GLY A 53 -36.06 28.39 -6.84
C GLY A 53 -34.54 28.21 -6.75
N SER A 54 -34.09 27.00 -6.40
CA SER A 54 -32.67 26.60 -6.41
C SER A 54 -32.18 26.03 -7.76
N THR A 55 -32.99 26.12 -8.82
CA THR A 55 -32.73 25.51 -10.13
C THR A 55 -32.33 26.58 -11.17
N LEU A 56 -31.37 26.23 -12.03
CA LEU A 56 -30.89 27.06 -13.14
C LEU A 56 -30.94 26.25 -14.44
N SER A 57 -31.88 26.57 -15.31
CA SER A 57 -32.20 25.80 -16.52
C SER A 57 -31.73 26.47 -17.80
N PHE A 58 -31.12 25.68 -18.68
CA PHE A 58 -30.64 26.08 -20.00
C PHE A 58 -31.38 25.33 -21.12
N THR A 59 -31.43 25.92 -22.30
CA THR A 59 -32.08 25.35 -23.50
C THR A 59 -31.10 25.08 -24.65
N GLU A 60 -29.94 25.71 -24.57
CA GLU A 60 -28.87 25.75 -25.56
C GLU A 60 -27.97 24.50 -25.46
N LYS A 61 -27.44 24.03 -26.59
CA LYS A 61 -26.49 22.89 -26.61
C LYS A 61 -25.03 23.27 -26.36
N GLU A 62 -24.67 24.54 -26.50
CA GLU A 62 -23.36 25.09 -26.11
C GLU A 62 -23.62 26.12 -25.00
N ILE A 63 -23.33 25.75 -23.75
CA ILE A 63 -23.62 26.54 -22.55
C ILE A 63 -22.31 27.13 -22.04
N ARG A 64 -22.23 28.45 -21.87
CA ARG A 64 -21.08 29.15 -21.27
C ARG A 64 -21.43 29.61 -19.87
N ILE A 65 -20.69 29.17 -18.86
CA ILE A 65 -20.89 29.60 -17.45
C ILE A 65 -19.58 29.99 -16.77
N VAL A 66 -19.70 30.75 -15.68
CA VAL A 66 -18.66 30.92 -14.66
C VAL A 66 -19.12 30.14 -13.43
N ILE A 67 -18.19 29.41 -12.82
CA ILE A 67 -18.35 28.81 -11.50
C ILE A 67 -17.24 29.39 -10.63
N ARG A 68 -17.59 30.25 -9.67
CA ARG A 68 -16.63 30.78 -8.69
C ARG A 68 -16.88 30.19 -7.30
N THR A 69 -15.87 30.26 -6.43
CA THR A 69 -16.00 29.83 -5.02
C THR A 69 -16.93 30.75 -4.23
N GLY A 70 -17.27 30.34 -3.00
CA GLY A 70 -18.11 31.12 -2.10
C GLY A 70 -17.43 32.38 -1.58
N PRO A 71 -18.19 33.38 -1.09
CA PRO A 71 -17.65 34.44 -0.25
C PRO A 71 -17.16 33.88 1.10
N GLU A 72 -16.38 34.67 1.83
CA GLU A 72 -15.81 34.33 3.16
C GLU A 72 -16.85 33.79 4.17
N ASP A 73 -18.09 34.27 4.12
CA ASP A 73 -19.17 33.80 5.01
C ASP A 73 -19.76 32.42 4.62
N ASP A 74 -19.40 31.88 3.45
CA ASP A 74 -19.98 30.69 2.82
C ASP A 74 -18.97 29.96 1.90
N MET A 75 -17.69 29.92 2.26
CA MET A 75 -16.58 29.47 1.39
C MET A 75 -16.76 28.05 0.83
N LEU A 76 -17.38 27.15 1.61
CA LEU A 76 -17.73 25.78 1.18
C LEU A 76 -18.96 25.76 0.27
N SER A 77 -18.95 26.55 -0.79
CA SER A 77 -19.99 26.62 -1.80
C SER A 77 -19.46 27.15 -3.14
N TYR A 78 -20.27 26.99 -4.18
CA TYR A 78 -20.08 27.63 -5.47
C TYR A 78 -21.10 28.76 -5.68
N ARG A 79 -20.75 29.70 -6.54
CA ARG A 79 -21.66 30.70 -7.12
C ARG A 79 -21.70 30.54 -8.64
N ILE A 80 -22.90 30.36 -9.18
CA ILE A 80 -23.17 30.25 -10.64
C ILE A 80 -24.30 31.22 -10.97
N LEU A 81 -24.02 32.22 -11.82
CA LEU A 81 -24.89 33.39 -12.05
C LEU A 81 -25.43 34.01 -10.74
N GLY A 82 -24.59 34.02 -9.69
CA GLY A 82 -24.93 34.52 -8.34
C GLY A 82 -25.72 33.56 -7.44
N MET A 83 -26.23 32.43 -7.95
CA MET A 83 -26.94 31.43 -7.13
C MET A 83 -25.94 30.56 -6.36
N ARG A 84 -26.23 30.26 -5.08
CA ARG A 84 -25.49 29.26 -4.28
C ARG A 84 -25.84 27.86 -4.80
N ASN A 85 -24.82 27.09 -5.21
CA ASN A 85 -24.92 25.65 -5.48
C ASN A 85 -26.17 25.22 -6.31
N PRO A 86 -26.58 25.93 -7.38
CA PRO A 86 -27.86 25.64 -8.05
C PRO A 86 -27.88 24.26 -8.69
N THR A 87 -29.06 23.67 -8.76
CA THR A 87 -29.34 22.51 -9.60
C THR A 87 -29.34 22.95 -11.07
N LEU A 88 -28.35 22.54 -11.84
CA LEU A 88 -28.21 22.85 -13.26
C LEU A 88 -29.11 21.92 -14.07
N VAL A 89 -29.88 22.44 -15.03
CA VAL A 89 -30.66 21.62 -15.98
C VAL A 89 -30.22 21.94 -17.39
N VAL A 90 -29.75 20.93 -18.12
CA VAL A 90 -29.16 21.09 -19.46
C VAL A 90 -29.74 20.07 -20.45
N PRO A 91 -29.84 20.37 -21.75
CA PRO A 91 -30.39 19.45 -22.73
C PRO A 91 -29.46 18.25 -22.99
N SER A 92 -30.03 17.18 -23.54
CA SER A 92 -29.29 15.98 -23.94
C SER A 92 -28.14 16.29 -24.90
N GLY A 93 -26.96 15.75 -24.59
CA GLY A 93 -25.74 15.91 -25.39
C GLY A 93 -25.09 17.30 -25.33
N ALA A 94 -25.38 18.12 -24.32
CA ALA A 94 -24.86 19.48 -24.20
C ALA A 94 -23.34 19.55 -23.94
N THR A 95 -22.70 20.54 -24.56
CA THR A 95 -21.35 21.02 -24.20
C THR A 95 -21.46 22.13 -23.17
N LEU A 96 -20.78 22.00 -22.03
CA LEU A 96 -20.59 23.07 -21.07
C LEU A 96 -19.15 23.61 -21.18
N ARG A 97 -19.04 24.92 -21.43
CA ARG A 97 -17.80 25.70 -21.36
C ARG A 97 -17.81 26.44 -20.04
N ILE A 98 -16.94 26.01 -19.14
CA ILE A 98 -16.97 26.37 -17.72
C ILE A 98 -15.66 27.07 -17.41
N LEU A 99 -15.72 28.37 -17.11
CA LEU A 99 -14.61 29.02 -16.43
C LEU A 99 -14.78 28.79 -14.93
N PHE A 100 -13.99 27.88 -14.37
CA PHE A 100 -13.85 27.76 -12.93
C PHE A 100 -12.89 28.84 -12.42
N VAL A 101 -13.21 29.49 -11.31
CA VAL A 101 -12.43 30.59 -10.73
C VAL A 101 -12.29 30.36 -9.23
N ASN A 102 -11.06 30.30 -8.72
CA ASN A 102 -10.82 30.35 -7.29
C ASN A 102 -10.69 31.82 -6.84
N SER A 103 -11.71 32.28 -6.11
CA SER A 103 -11.78 33.59 -5.46
C SER A 103 -11.58 33.52 -3.94
N ASP A 104 -11.28 32.33 -3.41
CA ASP A 104 -10.99 32.06 -2.00
C ASP A 104 -9.58 32.57 -1.62
N THR A 105 -9.39 32.96 -0.36
CA THR A 105 -8.16 33.64 0.12
C THR A 105 -7.18 32.72 0.83
N ASP A 106 -7.59 31.57 1.37
CA ASP A 106 -6.68 30.63 2.04
C ASP A 106 -6.76 29.21 1.46
N MET A 107 -7.92 28.80 0.93
CA MET A 107 -8.16 27.44 0.45
C MET A 107 -7.98 27.25 -1.06
N ARG A 108 -7.39 26.11 -1.42
CA ARG A 108 -7.39 25.58 -2.80
C ARG A 108 -8.74 24.95 -3.11
N HIS A 109 -9.19 25.02 -4.36
CA HIS A 109 -10.46 24.44 -4.81
C HIS A 109 -10.38 23.85 -6.22
N ASP A 110 -11.21 22.86 -6.54
CA ASP A 110 -11.55 22.44 -7.91
C ASP A 110 -13.08 22.38 -8.11
N VAL A 111 -13.52 22.11 -9.34
CA VAL A 111 -14.88 21.66 -9.61
C VAL A 111 -14.87 20.40 -10.49
N ARG A 112 -15.49 19.33 -9.99
CA ARG A 112 -15.66 18.03 -10.65
C ARG A 112 -17.13 17.81 -11.02
N PHE A 113 -17.38 17.06 -12.09
CA PHE A 113 -18.68 16.65 -12.60
C PHE A 113 -18.68 15.14 -12.80
N GLY A 114 -19.67 14.43 -12.26
CA GLY A 114 -19.76 12.98 -12.40
C GLY A 114 -20.83 12.32 -11.53
N HIS A 115 -20.88 11.01 -11.60
CA HIS A 115 -21.82 10.19 -10.83
C HIS A 115 -21.40 10.10 -9.36
N VAL A 116 -22.29 10.43 -8.43
CA VAL A 116 -22.04 10.40 -6.98
C VAL A 116 -23.25 9.83 -6.24
N GLU A 117 -23.14 8.57 -5.88
CA GLU A 117 -24.17 7.85 -5.12
C GLU A 117 -24.08 8.20 -3.62
N GLY A 118 -25.24 8.36 -2.96
CA GLY A 118 -25.31 8.66 -1.52
C GLY A 118 -24.84 10.07 -1.13
N GLU A 119 -24.31 10.20 0.09
CA GLU A 119 -23.80 11.45 0.67
C GLU A 119 -22.27 11.57 0.53
N PHE A 120 -21.75 12.79 0.56
CA PHE A 120 -20.32 13.03 0.41
C PHE A 120 -19.51 12.60 1.64
N GLY A 121 -18.63 11.61 1.44
CA GLY A 121 -17.54 11.30 2.38
C GLY A 121 -16.56 12.47 2.54
N ILE A 122 -15.66 12.37 3.53
CA ILE A 122 -14.70 13.45 3.82
C ILE A 122 -13.65 13.65 2.70
N ALA A 123 -13.46 12.66 1.83
CA ALA A 123 -12.71 12.78 0.58
C ALA A 123 -13.54 12.12 -0.54
N PRO A 124 -14.10 12.88 -1.50
CA PRO A 124 -14.91 12.32 -2.58
C PRO A 124 -14.09 11.52 -3.60
N GLU A 125 -14.64 10.44 -4.15
CA GLU A 125 -14.01 9.74 -5.28
C GLU A 125 -14.09 10.56 -6.57
N ILE A 126 -12.96 10.74 -7.26
CA ILE A 126 -12.86 11.50 -8.52
C ILE A 126 -12.65 10.63 -9.76
N ALA A 127 -12.52 9.31 -9.61
CA ALA A 127 -12.09 8.39 -10.67
C ALA A 127 -13.05 8.29 -11.88
N LYS A 128 -14.31 8.73 -11.70
CA LYS A 128 -15.37 8.81 -12.71
C LYS A 128 -15.90 10.24 -12.88
N THR A 129 -14.99 11.21 -12.83
CA THR A 129 -15.33 12.64 -12.91
C THR A 129 -14.42 13.39 -13.85
N VAL A 130 -14.98 14.36 -14.55
CA VAL A 130 -14.24 15.37 -15.32
C VAL A 130 -14.36 16.71 -14.62
N GLY A 131 -13.39 17.61 -14.80
CA GLY A 131 -13.39 18.86 -14.05
C GLY A 131 -12.11 19.64 -14.23
N SER A 132 -11.97 20.70 -13.44
CA SER A 132 -10.74 21.48 -13.38
C SER A 132 -9.65 20.71 -12.63
N THR A 133 -8.41 21.16 -12.76
CA THR A 133 -7.40 20.91 -11.73
C THR A 133 -7.76 21.64 -10.43
N ARG A 134 -7.01 21.35 -9.36
CA ARG A 134 -7.04 22.14 -8.13
C ARG A 134 -6.31 23.45 -8.38
N LEU A 135 -7.01 24.55 -8.16
CA LEU A 135 -6.49 25.91 -8.27
C LEU A 135 -6.16 26.41 -6.87
N ASP A 136 -4.99 27.02 -6.73
CA ASP A 136 -4.55 27.66 -5.50
C ASP A 136 -5.41 28.88 -5.15
N HIS A 137 -5.29 29.39 -3.92
CA HIS A 137 -6.02 30.57 -3.49
C HIS A 137 -5.64 31.81 -4.31
N LYS A 138 -6.52 32.81 -4.26
CA LYS A 138 -6.32 34.16 -4.79
C LYS A 138 -5.04 34.78 -4.21
N ALA A 139 -4.21 35.39 -5.05
CA ALA A 139 -2.94 35.98 -4.65
C ALA A 139 -3.11 37.33 -3.91
N ASP A 140 -2.09 37.73 -3.15
CA ASP A 140 -2.01 39.00 -2.41
C ASP A 140 -2.21 40.26 -3.28
N ASP A 141 -1.99 40.15 -4.59
CA ASP A 141 -2.16 41.23 -5.58
C ASP A 141 -3.53 41.19 -6.30
N ASP A 142 -4.55 40.68 -5.61
CA ASP A 142 -5.94 40.52 -6.06
C ASP A 142 -6.18 39.58 -7.25
N ARG A 143 -5.13 38.97 -7.83
CA ARG A 143 -5.25 38.05 -8.97
C ARG A 143 -5.82 36.70 -8.56
N MET A 144 -6.84 36.26 -9.29
CA MET A 144 -7.51 34.97 -9.10
C MET A 144 -6.98 33.93 -10.08
N GLN A 145 -6.79 32.69 -9.59
CA GLN A 145 -6.51 31.54 -10.46
C GLN A 145 -7.81 31.05 -11.10
N ALA A 146 -7.76 30.74 -12.39
CA ALA A 146 -8.91 30.25 -13.14
C ALA A 146 -8.52 29.12 -14.11
N GLU A 147 -9.52 28.33 -14.52
CA GLU A 147 -9.36 27.28 -15.52
C GLU A 147 -10.61 27.21 -16.38
N GLU A 148 -10.45 27.37 -17.70
CA GLU A 148 -11.55 27.18 -18.65
C GLU A 148 -11.55 25.74 -19.14
N ILE A 149 -12.47 24.94 -18.60
CA ILE A 149 -12.71 23.56 -19.02
C ILE A 149 -13.88 23.51 -19.99
N VAL A 150 -13.79 22.60 -20.96
CA VAL A 150 -14.90 22.27 -21.85
C VAL A 150 -15.25 20.81 -21.62
N ILE A 151 -16.46 20.56 -21.12
CA ILE A 151 -16.97 19.20 -20.89
C ILE A 151 -18.19 18.95 -21.76
N LYS A 152 -18.34 17.73 -22.26
CA LYS A 152 -19.53 17.30 -23.00
C LYS A 152 -20.26 16.24 -22.18
N ALA A 153 -21.53 16.49 -21.89
CA ALA A 153 -22.43 15.49 -21.32
C ALA A 153 -22.73 14.43 -22.40
N ALA A 154 -22.46 13.17 -22.09
CA ALA A 154 -22.65 12.03 -22.98
C ALA A 154 -23.99 11.32 -22.71
N ASP A 155 -24.34 11.17 -21.42
CA ASP A 155 -25.51 10.40 -20.96
C ASP A 155 -26.59 11.30 -20.35
N ASP A 156 -27.85 10.98 -20.64
CA ASP A 156 -29.01 11.57 -19.97
C ASP A 156 -29.19 10.96 -18.57
N GLY A 157 -29.38 11.82 -17.56
CA GLY A 157 -29.45 11.38 -16.16
C GLY A 157 -29.33 12.54 -15.17
N THR A 158 -29.24 12.20 -13.88
CA THR A 158 -28.95 13.18 -12.81
C THR A 158 -27.63 12.82 -12.14
N TYR A 159 -26.74 13.79 -12.07
CA TYR A 159 -25.38 13.68 -11.55
C TYR A 159 -25.10 14.84 -10.59
N LYS A 160 -23.88 14.91 -10.03
CA LYS A 160 -23.46 16.02 -9.17
C LYS A 160 -22.25 16.74 -9.74
N TYR A 161 -22.10 18.00 -9.35
CA TYR A 161 -20.82 18.71 -9.42
C TYR A 161 -20.33 19.06 -8.02
N PHE A 162 -19.03 18.97 -7.74
CA PHE A 162 -18.51 19.05 -6.36
C PHE A 162 -17.02 19.40 -6.28
N CYS A 163 -16.57 19.81 -5.09
CA CYS A 163 -15.16 20.04 -4.79
C CYS A 163 -14.51 18.77 -4.24
N SER A 164 -13.42 18.30 -4.86
CA SER A 164 -12.67 17.13 -4.43
C SER A 164 -11.76 17.37 -3.21
N ILE A 165 -11.67 18.62 -2.77
CA ILE A 165 -10.88 19.00 -1.60
C ILE A 165 -11.53 18.42 -0.34
N ARG A 166 -10.67 17.92 0.55
CA ARG A 166 -11.05 17.21 1.75
C ARG A 166 -12.02 18.04 2.60
N GLY A 167 -13.17 17.46 2.92
CA GLY A 167 -14.22 18.07 3.73
C GLY A 167 -15.15 19.03 2.99
N HIS A 168 -14.75 19.59 1.83
CA HIS A 168 -15.49 20.68 1.17
C HIS A 168 -16.88 20.22 0.69
N ALA A 169 -16.95 19.14 -0.10
CA ALA A 169 -18.23 18.60 -0.53
C ALA A 169 -19.08 18.09 0.66
N LYS A 170 -18.46 17.54 1.71
CA LYS A 170 -19.18 17.15 2.94
C LYS A 170 -19.74 18.36 3.69
N GLY A 171 -19.06 19.51 3.67
CA GLY A 171 -19.51 20.79 4.23
C GLY A 171 -20.49 21.57 3.36
N GLY A 172 -20.87 21.06 2.19
CA GLY A 172 -21.88 21.66 1.30
C GLY A 172 -21.35 22.17 -0.05
N MET A 173 -20.07 21.96 -0.38
CA MET A 173 -19.48 22.46 -1.64
C MET A 173 -19.73 21.52 -2.84
N TRP A 174 -20.99 21.45 -3.24
CA TRP A 174 -21.47 20.68 -4.38
C TRP A 174 -22.80 21.23 -4.91
N GLY A 175 -23.29 20.70 -6.01
CA GLY A 175 -24.65 20.91 -6.51
C GLY A 175 -25.06 19.77 -7.44
N ASN A 176 -26.28 19.82 -7.95
CA ASN A 176 -26.83 18.79 -8.84
C ASN A 176 -26.76 19.25 -10.32
N ILE A 177 -26.67 18.31 -11.25
CA ILE A 177 -26.84 18.56 -12.69
C ILE A 177 -27.73 17.49 -13.32
N ALA A 178 -28.82 17.90 -13.95
CA ALA A 178 -29.73 17.06 -14.73
C ALA A 178 -29.46 17.27 -16.22
N VAL A 179 -29.13 16.19 -16.92
CA VAL A 179 -28.87 16.15 -18.37
C VAL A 179 -30.04 15.44 -19.06
N GLY A 180 -30.72 16.12 -19.98
CA GLY A 180 -31.84 15.57 -20.77
C GLY A 180 -33.13 15.27 -20.00
N VAL A 181 -33.04 15.04 -18.69
CA VAL A 181 -34.14 14.71 -17.78
C VAL A 181 -34.64 15.93 -17.00
N LYS A 182 -35.88 15.86 -16.50
CA LYS A 182 -36.37 16.82 -15.50
C LYS A 182 -35.71 16.52 -14.15
N PRO A 183 -35.25 17.53 -13.38
CA PRO A 183 -34.85 17.32 -12.00
C PRO A 183 -36.06 16.86 -11.18
N GLY A 184 -35.88 15.83 -10.35
CA GLY A 184 -36.86 15.44 -9.32
C GLY A 184 -36.67 16.24 -8.03
N GLU A 185 -37.15 15.72 -6.91
CA GLU A 185 -36.86 16.23 -5.57
C GLU A 185 -35.40 15.90 -5.19
N LEU A 186 -34.47 16.73 -5.66
CA LEU A 186 -33.04 16.58 -5.40
C LEU A 186 -32.65 17.34 -4.13
N LYS A 187 -32.04 16.63 -3.16
CA LYS A 187 -31.46 17.24 -1.96
C LYS A 187 -30.47 18.33 -2.38
N GLN A 188 -30.61 19.52 -1.80
CA GLN A 188 -29.68 20.63 -1.97
C GLN A 188 -28.66 20.62 -0.82
N PRO A 189 -27.44 21.16 -1.01
CA PRO A 189 -26.50 21.37 0.09
C PRO A 189 -26.99 22.45 1.05
N GLU A 190 -27.03 22.12 2.33
CA GLU A 190 -27.25 23.10 3.40
C GLU A 190 -26.04 24.04 3.56
N LYS A 191 -26.19 25.08 4.39
CA LYS A 191 -25.07 25.94 4.78
C LYS A 191 -24.53 25.47 6.14
N ALA A 192 -23.49 24.64 6.10
CA ALA A 192 -22.75 24.29 7.31
C ALA A 192 -22.12 25.55 7.94
N LYS A 193 -22.11 25.63 9.27
CA LYS A 193 -21.28 26.63 9.97
C LYS A 193 -19.83 26.19 9.91
N HIS A 194 -18.92 27.11 9.62
CA HIS A 194 -17.48 26.85 9.74
C HIS A 194 -17.15 26.61 11.22
N VAL A 195 -16.55 25.46 11.55
CA VAL A 195 -16.17 25.12 12.93
C VAL A 195 -14.65 25.02 12.99
N HIS A 196 -14.03 26.03 13.60
CA HIS A 196 -12.72 25.84 14.24
C HIS A 196 -12.98 25.09 15.55
N SER A 197 -12.43 23.88 15.69
CA SER A 197 -12.52 23.09 16.93
C SER A 197 -11.24 23.25 17.77
N PRO A 198 -11.25 24.07 18.83
CA PRO A 198 -10.47 23.76 20.01
C PRO A 198 -11.07 22.55 20.75
N ASP A 199 -10.25 21.90 21.58
CA ASP A 199 -10.57 20.93 22.63
C ASP A 199 -11.51 19.75 22.32
N GLU A 200 -10.95 18.52 22.31
CA GLU A 200 -11.61 17.35 22.93
C GLU A 200 -10.57 16.47 23.64
N ASP A 201 -10.48 16.61 24.96
CA ASP A 201 -9.75 15.72 25.87
C ASP A 201 -10.70 15.27 26.99
N LYS A 202 -10.99 13.96 27.07
CA LYS A 202 -11.51 13.25 28.27
C LYS A 202 -11.60 11.73 28.07
N MET A 203 -11.43 11.00 29.17
CA MET A 203 -11.59 9.53 29.31
C MET A 203 -12.51 9.23 30.50
N ASP A 204 -13.07 8.02 30.59
CA ASP A 204 -13.51 7.41 31.86
C ASP A 204 -13.62 5.85 31.81
N GLU A 205 -13.88 5.16 32.94
CA GLU A 205 -13.64 3.72 33.21
C GLU A 205 -14.81 2.96 33.95
N THR A 206 -15.04 1.62 33.87
CA THR A 206 -14.52 0.52 33.01
C THR A 206 -15.65 -0.49 32.60
N LYS A 207 -15.97 -1.72 33.11
CA LYS A 207 -15.42 -2.72 34.06
C LYS A 207 -15.87 -4.18 33.78
N ASP A 208 -14.95 -5.11 34.11
CA ASP A 208 -15.06 -6.49 34.62
C ASP A 208 -16.19 -7.47 34.22
N ALA A 209 -15.77 -8.65 33.72
CA ALA A 209 -16.27 -9.97 34.15
C ALA A 209 -15.24 -11.11 33.86
N LYS A 210 -15.20 -12.16 34.70
CA LYS A 210 -14.48 -13.45 34.50
C LYS A 210 -15.40 -14.62 34.87
N PRO A 211 -15.18 -15.84 34.35
CA PRO A 211 -14.77 -16.92 35.26
C PRO A 211 -13.83 -18.02 34.67
N SER A 212 -13.46 -18.96 35.54
CA SER A 212 -12.77 -20.26 35.34
C SER A 212 -13.20 -21.17 36.53
N PRO A 213 -13.02 -22.53 36.57
CA PRO A 213 -11.95 -23.33 35.96
C PRO A 213 -12.37 -24.73 35.41
N THR A 214 -11.38 -25.62 35.23
CA THR A 214 -11.40 -26.99 34.66
C THR A 214 -11.87 -28.10 35.63
N PRO A 215 -12.11 -29.35 35.14
CA PRO A 215 -11.17 -30.45 35.48
C PRO A 215 -10.92 -31.52 34.36
N THR A 216 -9.99 -32.45 34.59
CA THR A 216 -9.64 -33.63 33.74
C THR A 216 -9.59 -34.94 34.56
N PRO A 217 -9.63 -36.12 33.92
CA PRO A 217 -8.53 -37.10 34.17
C PRO A 217 -8.16 -38.10 33.03
N LYS A 218 -6.84 -38.25 32.81
CA LYS A 218 -5.95 -39.44 32.59
C LYS A 218 -6.32 -40.74 31.80
N HIS A 219 -5.22 -41.46 31.46
CA HIS A 219 -5.03 -42.88 31.06
C HIS A 219 -5.12 -43.19 29.54
N ASP A 220 -4.27 -44.05 28.92
CA ASP A 220 -3.13 -44.88 29.42
C ASP A 220 -1.98 -45.07 28.39
N ASP A 221 -0.89 -45.73 28.79
CA ASP A 221 0.36 -45.99 28.02
C ASP A 221 0.31 -47.19 27.02
N MET A 222 1.23 -47.21 26.04
CA MET A 222 2.11 -48.36 25.61
C MET A 222 2.69 -48.15 24.17
N PRO A 223 3.77 -48.84 23.73
CA PRO A 223 4.79 -48.18 22.90
C PRO A 223 5.10 -48.80 21.52
N GLY A 224 5.59 -47.93 20.62
CA GLY A 224 6.75 -48.20 19.76
C GLY A 224 6.55 -48.92 18.43
N MET A 225 7.16 -48.36 17.38
CA MET A 225 8.02 -49.09 16.44
C MET A 225 9.02 -48.11 15.80
N ASP A 226 10.25 -48.58 15.56
CA ASP A 226 11.32 -47.81 14.89
C ASP A 226 11.25 -48.02 13.38
N HIS A 227 11.21 -46.94 12.61
CA HIS A 227 11.40 -46.97 11.16
C HIS A 227 12.49 -45.99 10.72
N SER A 228 13.65 -46.57 10.47
CA SER A 228 14.86 -45.86 10.08
C SER A 228 14.78 -45.21 8.70
N LYS A 229 15.12 -43.91 8.67
CA LYS A 229 15.88 -43.25 7.59
C LYS A 229 15.37 -43.43 6.13
N MET A 230 14.58 -42.47 5.70
CA MET A 230 14.97 -41.66 4.54
C MET A 230 14.99 -40.18 4.93
N LYS A 231 15.94 -39.40 4.41
CA LYS A 231 15.86 -37.93 4.50
C LYS A 231 14.85 -37.43 3.47
N MET A 232 13.58 -37.46 3.84
CA MET A 232 12.51 -36.77 3.13
C MET A 232 12.84 -35.28 3.09
N GLN A 233 13.34 -34.78 1.95
CA GLN A 233 13.48 -33.34 1.77
C GLN A 233 12.08 -32.74 1.63
N MET A 234 11.74 -31.82 2.52
CA MET A 234 10.43 -31.18 2.54
C MET A 234 10.27 -30.33 1.28
N SER A 235 9.18 -30.54 0.52
CA SER A 235 8.84 -29.68 -0.62
C SER A 235 8.26 -28.34 -0.16
N SER A 236 8.53 -27.30 -0.95
CA SER A 236 7.86 -25.99 -0.87
C SER A 236 6.33 -26.13 -0.98
N VAL A 237 5.59 -25.30 -0.25
CA VAL A 237 4.11 -25.21 -0.33
C VAL A 237 3.69 -24.59 -1.67
N THR A 238 4.43 -23.59 -2.14
CA THR A 238 4.15 -22.90 -3.41
C THR A 238 4.48 -23.78 -4.63
N ASN A 239 5.56 -24.56 -4.58
CA ASN A 239 5.99 -25.41 -5.70
C ASN A 239 6.59 -26.74 -5.21
N ILE A 240 5.92 -27.87 -5.45
CA ILE A 240 6.39 -29.21 -5.06
C ILE A 240 7.79 -29.56 -5.63
N GLY A 241 8.20 -28.93 -6.73
CA GLY A 241 9.53 -29.09 -7.33
C GLY A 241 10.67 -28.31 -6.64
N ASP A 242 10.37 -27.40 -5.73
CA ASP A 242 11.34 -26.66 -4.93
C ASP A 242 11.47 -27.24 -3.51
N PRO A 243 12.66 -27.16 -2.87
CA PRO A 243 12.83 -27.54 -1.48
C PRO A 243 12.32 -26.44 -0.53
N MET A 244 11.84 -26.81 0.65
CA MET A 244 11.27 -25.89 1.64
C MET A 244 12.26 -24.80 2.06
N GLU A 245 13.56 -25.11 2.15
CA GLU A 245 14.61 -24.15 2.52
C GLU A 245 14.83 -23.04 1.47
N ARG A 246 14.26 -23.18 0.27
CA ARG A 246 14.26 -22.17 -0.80
C ARG A 246 13.02 -21.26 -0.75
N GLU A 247 11.95 -21.68 -0.08
CA GLU A 247 10.71 -20.91 0.01
C GLU A 247 10.87 -19.66 0.90
N SER A 248 10.14 -18.60 0.57
CA SER A 248 10.18 -17.33 1.28
C SER A 248 8.78 -16.68 1.29
N SER A 249 8.67 -15.36 1.23
CA SER A 249 7.38 -14.68 1.00
C SER A 249 6.78 -15.06 -0.36
N GLY A 250 5.45 -15.14 -0.43
CA GLY A 250 4.68 -15.43 -1.65
C GLY A 250 5.25 -16.52 -2.56
N THR A 251 5.80 -16.09 -3.70
CA THR A 251 6.45 -16.96 -4.70
C THR A 251 7.96 -16.75 -4.81
N ALA A 252 8.57 -15.92 -3.95
CA ALA A 252 9.98 -15.58 -4.01
C ALA A 252 10.91 -16.75 -3.61
N TRP A 253 12.18 -16.69 -4.05
CA TRP A 253 13.20 -17.67 -3.69
C TRP A 253 14.27 -17.08 -2.77
N GLY A 254 14.57 -17.77 -1.67
CA GLY A 254 15.81 -17.62 -0.90
C GLY A 254 16.87 -18.67 -1.28
N PRO A 255 18.07 -18.64 -0.67
CA PRO A 255 19.08 -19.68 -0.87
C PRO A 255 18.71 -20.98 -0.15
N ASP A 256 18.84 -22.13 -0.82
CA ASP A 256 18.52 -23.49 -0.31
C ASP A 256 19.26 -23.92 0.98
N SER A 257 20.18 -23.10 1.51
CA SER A 257 20.88 -23.32 2.78
C SER A 257 20.22 -22.62 3.98
N SER A 258 19.12 -21.89 3.76
CA SER A 258 18.50 -21.02 4.75
C SER A 258 17.92 -21.81 5.94
N PRO A 259 18.10 -21.34 7.18
CA PRO A 259 17.47 -21.96 8.34
C PRO A 259 15.97 -21.66 8.35
N VAL A 260 15.15 -22.71 8.49
CA VAL A 260 13.70 -22.56 8.68
C VAL A 260 13.38 -22.44 10.18
N TYR A 261 12.62 -21.40 10.55
CA TYR A 261 12.15 -21.14 11.92
C TYR A 261 10.64 -21.37 11.99
N ALA A 262 10.22 -22.63 12.17
CA ALA A 262 8.82 -23.01 12.12
C ALA A 262 8.51 -24.26 12.96
N LYS A 263 7.23 -24.41 13.34
CA LYS A 263 6.68 -25.68 13.82
C LYS A 263 5.97 -26.38 12.66
N MET A 264 6.46 -27.56 12.28
CA MET A 264 5.86 -28.38 11.22
C MET A 264 5.10 -29.57 11.82
N LYS A 265 4.02 -30.01 11.16
CA LYS A 265 3.33 -31.27 11.40
C LYS A 265 3.05 -31.93 10.05
N MET A 266 3.52 -33.17 9.88
CA MET A 266 3.05 -34.07 8.81
C MET A 266 1.73 -34.74 9.22
N PHE A 267 0.95 -35.13 8.22
CA PHE A 267 -0.25 -35.95 8.33
C PHE A 267 -0.07 -37.22 7.49
N ASP A 268 -0.81 -38.28 7.83
CA ASP A 268 -0.63 -39.63 7.26
C ASP A 268 -1.01 -39.71 5.77
N ASP A 269 -1.78 -38.71 5.28
CA ASP A 269 -2.14 -38.53 3.87
C ASP A 269 -1.10 -37.73 3.05
N GLY A 270 0.10 -37.52 3.61
CA GLY A 270 1.17 -36.73 3.02
C GLY A 270 0.97 -35.22 3.15
N GLY A 271 -0.12 -34.76 3.79
CA GLY A 271 -0.32 -33.36 4.10
C GLY A 271 0.73 -32.81 5.07
N MET A 272 0.96 -31.50 5.02
CA MET A 272 1.97 -30.81 5.83
C MET A 272 1.42 -29.45 6.28
N LEU A 273 1.35 -29.21 7.60
CA LEU A 273 1.05 -27.91 8.19
C LEU A 273 2.32 -27.31 8.79
N MET A 274 2.64 -26.08 8.39
CA MET A 274 3.77 -25.29 8.86
C MET A 274 3.26 -24.00 9.50
N LEU A 275 3.68 -23.74 10.73
CA LEU A 275 3.39 -22.50 11.46
C LEU A 275 4.70 -21.77 11.73
N MET A 276 4.84 -20.55 11.19
CA MET A 276 6.01 -19.69 11.34
C MET A 276 5.59 -18.26 11.71
N GLY A 277 6.56 -17.39 11.99
CA GLY A 277 6.31 -15.99 12.32
C GLY A 277 7.34 -15.42 13.30
N THR A 278 7.27 -14.12 13.51
CA THR A 278 8.04 -13.40 14.54
C THR A 278 7.17 -12.31 15.15
N ALA A 279 7.25 -12.14 16.47
CA ALA A 279 6.64 -11.01 17.18
C ALA A 279 7.69 -10.34 18.06
N TYR A 280 7.59 -9.03 18.18
CA TYR A 280 8.41 -8.23 19.09
C TYR A 280 7.54 -7.63 20.20
N LEU A 281 8.10 -7.42 21.38
CA LEU A 281 7.60 -6.45 22.36
C LEU A 281 8.71 -5.43 22.56
N ARG A 282 8.48 -4.17 22.19
CA ARG A 282 9.55 -3.21 21.93
C ARG A 282 9.25 -1.82 22.50
N TYR A 283 10.32 -1.13 22.91
CA TYR A 283 10.33 0.31 23.11
C TYR A 283 11.34 0.92 22.14
N THR A 284 10.92 1.92 21.36
CA THR A 284 11.72 2.61 20.36
C THR A 284 11.69 4.13 20.54
N SER A 285 12.81 4.78 20.22
CA SER A 285 13.07 6.21 20.39
C SER A 285 13.86 6.73 19.18
N VAL A 286 13.31 7.66 18.41
CA VAL A 286 14.01 8.32 17.29
C VAL A 286 14.39 9.77 17.62
N GLY A 287 15.66 10.13 17.42
CA GLY A 287 16.16 11.49 17.69
C GLY A 287 16.04 12.39 16.48
N SER A 288 15.10 13.32 16.49
CA SER A 288 14.97 14.46 15.56
C SER A 288 14.21 15.59 16.27
N THR A 289 14.26 16.83 15.76
CA THR A 289 13.35 17.88 16.24
C THR A 289 11.98 17.82 15.55
N ARG A 290 11.89 17.21 14.36
CA ARG A 290 10.67 17.14 13.54
C ARG A 290 9.49 16.60 14.36
N ASP A 291 8.31 17.18 14.19
CA ASP A 291 7.10 16.49 14.63
C ASP A 291 6.87 15.25 13.76
N VAL A 292 6.71 14.11 14.43
CA VAL A 292 6.39 12.81 13.85
C VAL A 292 5.00 12.35 14.30
N SER A 293 4.14 13.28 14.73
CA SER A 293 2.72 13.01 14.92
C SER A 293 1.99 13.03 13.57
N VAL A 294 0.93 12.22 13.45
CA VAL A 294 0.01 12.25 12.30
C VAL A 294 -1.39 12.45 12.86
N GLY A 295 -2.05 13.54 12.47
CA GLY A 295 -3.33 13.95 13.06
C GLY A 295 -3.24 14.21 14.58
N GLY A 296 -2.12 14.74 15.06
CA GLY A 296 -1.86 14.99 16.49
C GLY A 296 -1.72 13.73 17.35
N LYS A 297 -1.46 12.56 16.75
CA LYS A 297 -1.25 11.29 17.46
C LYS A 297 0.09 10.65 17.10
N GLY A 298 0.69 9.98 18.10
CA GLY A 298 2.04 9.45 18.03
C GLY A 298 3.09 10.43 18.56
N SER A 299 4.29 9.91 18.85
CA SER A 299 5.46 10.72 19.21
C SER A 299 6.73 10.05 18.66
N ARG A 300 7.89 10.65 18.90
CA ARG A 300 9.23 10.09 18.63
C ARG A 300 9.60 8.89 19.52
N ASN A 301 8.88 8.70 20.62
CA ASN A 301 9.00 7.55 21.52
C ASN A 301 7.72 6.69 21.43
N ARG A 302 7.86 5.36 21.41
CA ARG A 302 6.71 4.44 21.45
C ARG A 302 7.07 3.09 22.08
N ALA A 303 6.15 2.56 22.89
CA ALA A 303 6.03 1.12 23.15
C ALA A 303 5.11 0.49 22.09
N ASP A 304 5.58 -0.54 21.40
CA ASP A 304 4.88 -1.21 20.30
C ASP A 304 5.24 -2.71 20.20
N ALA A 305 4.65 -3.39 19.22
CA ALA A 305 4.87 -4.80 18.96
C ALA A 305 4.71 -5.16 17.47
N PRO A 306 5.69 -4.80 16.61
CA PRO A 306 5.76 -5.30 15.23
C PRO A 306 5.70 -6.83 15.22
N ASN A 307 4.85 -7.40 14.38
CA ASN A 307 4.57 -8.83 14.39
C ASN A 307 4.07 -9.34 13.04
N MET A 308 4.36 -10.59 12.75
CA MET A 308 3.82 -11.34 11.62
C MET A 308 3.71 -12.81 12.01
N PHE A 309 2.53 -13.40 11.76
CA PHE A 309 2.28 -14.83 11.96
C PHE A 309 1.83 -15.44 10.64
N MET A 310 2.33 -16.63 10.33
CA MET A 310 2.02 -17.30 9.07
C MET A 310 1.72 -18.79 9.29
N GLY A 311 0.58 -19.22 8.74
CA GLY A 311 0.23 -20.62 8.57
C GLY A 311 0.29 -21.00 7.10
N MET A 312 0.91 -22.13 6.80
CA MET A 312 0.95 -22.70 5.44
C MET A 312 0.60 -24.18 5.50
N TYR A 313 -0.27 -24.64 4.61
CA TYR A 313 -0.65 -26.04 4.49
C TYR A 313 -0.44 -26.52 3.06
N SER A 314 0.22 -27.65 2.86
CA SER A 314 0.28 -28.33 1.57
C SER A 314 -0.29 -29.74 1.63
N ARG A 315 -0.82 -30.21 0.51
CA ARG A 315 -1.34 -31.56 0.32
C ARG A 315 -1.00 -32.09 -1.06
N PRO A 316 -0.35 -33.26 -1.19
CA PRO A 316 -0.26 -33.98 -2.46
C PRO A 316 -1.67 -34.31 -2.98
N VAL A 317 -1.89 -34.11 -4.28
CA VAL A 317 -3.12 -34.49 -5.00
C VAL A 317 -2.84 -35.49 -6.13
N GLY A 318 -1.62 -36.01 -6.17
CA GLY A 318 -1.11 -37.03 -7.07
C GLY A 318 0.41 -37.16 -6.90
N GLU A 319 1.05 -38.15 -7.52
CA GLU A 319 2.51 -38.40 -7.41
C GLU A 319 3.39 -37.20 -7.82
N ARG A 320 2.82 -36.27 -8.59
CA ARG A 320 3.53 -35.15 -9.22
C ARG A 320 2.90 -33.79 -8.94
N SER A 321 1.82 -33.73 -8.16
CA SER A 321 0.99 -32.54 -8.00
C SER A 321 0.62 -32.26 -6.55
N GLN A 322 0.56 -30.97 -6.21
CA GLN A 322 0.28 -30.49 -4.86
C GLN A 322 -0.63 -29.27 -4.93
N ILE A 323 -1.59 -29.20 -4.00
CA ILE A 323 -2.29 -27.96 -3.65
C ILE A 323 -1.66 -27.40 -2.37
N GLY A 324 -1.45 -26.09 -2.32
CA GLY A 324 -0.99 -25.37 -1.14
C GLY A 324 -1.93 -24.23 -0.76
N PHE A 325 -1.87 -23.85 0.50
CA PHE A 325 -2.62 -22.75 1.11
C PHE A 325 -1.66 -21.96 1.99
N ARG A 326 -1.74 -20.63 1.96
CA ARG A 326 -0.89 -19.71 2.71
C ARG A 326 -1.78 -18.65 3.36
N ALA A 327 -1.54 -18.36 4.64
CA ALA A 327 -2.20 -17.29 5.37
C ALA A 327 -1.16 -16.56 6.23
N MET A 328 -1.02 -15.25 6.04
CA MET A 328 -0.19 -14.36 6.86
C MET A 328 -1.08 -13.29 7.50
N VAL A 329 -0.92 -13.09 8.80
CA VAL A 329 -1.71 -12.14 9.60
C VAL A 329 -0.83 -11.28 10.50
N SER A 330 -1.28 -10.05 10.76
CA SER A 330 -0.65 -9.12 11.70
C SER A 330 -1.66 -8.59 12.72
N LEU A 331 -1.20 -8.36 13.96
CA LEU A 331 -1.92 -7.67 15.02
C LEU A 331 -1.67 -6.15 15.02
N ASP A 332 -0.90 -5.64 14.05
CA ASP A 332 -0.70 -4.20 13.83
C ASP A 332 -2.01 -3.36 13.77
N PRO A 333 -3.13 -3.83 13.21
CA PRO A 333 -4.41 -3.10 13.21
C PRO A 333 -4.91 -2.69 14.61
N VAL A 334 -4.60 -3.51 15.62
CA VAL A 334 -4.95 -3.26 17.03
C VAL A 334 -3.82 -2.51 17.74
N ILE A 335 -2.58 -2.96 17.54
CA ILE A 335 -1.40 -2.54 18.30
C ILE A 335 -0.91 -1.15 17.87
N GLN A 336 -0.86 -0.88 16.56
CA GLN A 336 -0.29 0.35 16.01
C GLN A 336 -1.28 1.52 16.02
N ARG A 337 -2.59 1.25 16.12
CA ARG A 337 -3.67 2.25 16.18
C ARG A 337 -3.79 3.13 14.92
N GLY A 338 -3.48 2.56 13.74
CA GLY A 338 -3.53 3.24 12.45
C GLY A 338 -2.32 4.14 12.16
N TYR A 339 -1.91 4.99 13.10
CA TYR A 339 -0.83 5.98 12.89
C TYR A 339 0.61 5.42 12.95
N GLY A 340 0.81 4.09 13.03
CA GLY A 340 2.13 3.49 12.90
C GLY A 340 3.14 3.78 14.03
N TYR A 341 4.36 3.25 13.93
CA TYR A 341 5.43 3.44 14.91
C TYR A 341 6.55 4.36 14.40
N PRO A 342 7.21 5.16 15.25
CA PRO A 342 8.20 6.13 14.77
C PRO A 342 9.42 5.44 14.17
N LEU A 343 9.76 5.81 12.93
CA LEU A 343 10.92 5.31 12.18
C LEU A 343 11.27 6.35 11.10
N LEU A 344 12.38 7.07 11.31
CA LEU A 344 12.72 8.23 10.48
C LEU A 344 12.90 7.86 9.01
N TYR A 345 12.44 8.78 8.14
CA TYR A 345 12.37 8.67 6.69
C TYR A 345 11.41 7.61 6.14
N GLN A 346 10.54 7.00 6.95
CA GLN A 346 9.40 6.25 6.40
C GLN A 346 8.35 7.17 5.77
N SER A 347 7.60 6.61 4.83
CA SER A 347 6.72 7.30 3.88
C SER A 347 5.57 6.40 3.44
N GLY A 348 4.51 6.99 2.91
CA GLY A 348 3.43 6.29 2.22
C GLY A 348 2.32 5.79 3.14
N GLU A 349 1.20 5.41 2.51
CA GLU A 349 -0.09 5.16 3.14
C GLU A 349 -0.64 6.34 3.98
N LEU A 350 -1.86 6.17 4.49
CA LEU A 350 -2.65 7.22 5.14
C LEU A 350 -3.08 6.83 6.56
N TYR A 351 -3.26 7.83 7.42
CA TYR A 351 -3.98 7.73 8.69
C TYR A 351 -5.02 8.84 8.81
N LYS A 352 -6.30 8.45 8.84
CA LYS A 352 -7.47 9.34 8.72
C LYS A 352 -7.39 10.26 7.49
N GLY A 353 -6.80 9.81 6.39
CA GLY A 353 -6.56 10.53 5.15
C GLY A 353 -5.53 11.65 5.24
N LEU A 354 -4.62 11.59 6.22
CA LEU A 354 -3.38 12.36 6.26
C LEU A 354 -2.21 11.42 5.92
N PRO A 355 -1.21 11.85 5.13
CA PRO A 355 -0.06 11.01 4.80
C PRO A 355 0.78 10.68 6.05
N ILE A 356 1.35 9.48 6.07
CA ILE A 356 2.23 9.04 7.16
C ILE A 356 3.69 9.37 6.81
N HIS A 357 4.35 10.17 7.66
CA HIS A 357 5.77 10.54 7.53
C HIS A 357 6.55 10.19 8.78
N ASP A 358 7.81 9.76 8.64
CA ASP A 358 8.71 9.41 9.76
C ASP A 358 8.14 8.36 10.74
N ARG A 359 7.18 7.55 10.25
CA ARG A 359 6.57 6.43 10.95
C ARG A 359 6.36 5.29 9.97
N GLN A 360 6.62 4.05 10.40
CA GLN A 360 6.21 2.88 9.64
C GLN A 360 4.70 2.68 9.79
N HIS A 361 3.98 2.66 8.67
CA HIS A 361 2.55 2.36 8.60
C HIS A 361 2.26 0.91 9.05
N PRO A 362 1.06 0.61 9.57
CA PRO A 362 0.67 -0.73 9.99
C PRO A 362 0.30 -1.62 8.81
N HIS A 363 0.57 -2.92 8.91
CA HIS A 363 -0.01 -3.91 8.00
C HIS A 363 -1.52 -4.08 8.28
N ASP A 364 -2.26 -4.49 7.26
CA ASP A 364 -3.63 -4.97 7.39
C ASP A 364 -3.68 -6.31 8.17
N LEU A 365 -4.84 -6.65 8.74
CA LEU A 365 -5.03 -7.89 9.52
C LEU A 365 -4.62 -9.15 8.74
N PHE A 366 -4.86 -9.15 7.42
CA PHE A 366 -4.42 -10.18 6.50
C PHE A 366 -3.39 -9.58 5.55
N SER A 367 -2.20 -10.17 5.51
CA SER A 367 -1.08 -9.75 4.65
C SER A 367 -0.86 -10.73 3.49
N GLU A 368 -1.26 -11.99 3.65
CA GLU A 368 -1.36 -12.99 2.58
C GLU A 368 -2.56 -13.91 2.87
N LEU A 369 -3.37 -14.21 1.85
CA LEU A 369 -4.36 -15.28 1.83
C LEU A 369 -4.34 -15.88 0.42
N ALA A 370 -3.55 -16.94 0.23
CA ALA A 370 -3.23 -17.47 -1.09
C ALA A 370 -3.44 -18.98 -1.21
N VAL A 371 -3.79 -19.40 -2.43
CA VAL A 371 -3.91 -20.80 -2.86
C VAL A 371 -2.90 -21.05 -3.97
N THR A 372 -2.23 -22.20 -3.94
CA THR A 372 -1.28 -22.63 -4.95
C THR A 372 -1.65 -23.99 -5.53
N TYR A 373 -1.32 -24.20 -6.79
CA TYR A 373 -1.30 -25.52 -7.42
C TYR A 373 0.02 -25.68 -8.16
N SER A 374 0.72 -26.79 -7.95
CA SER A 374 1.99 -27.07 -8.62
C SER A 374 2.05 -28.47 -9.21
N TYR A 375 2.82 -28.62 -10.30
CA TYR A 375 3.03 -29.88 -11.01
C TYR A 375 4.50 -30.05 -11.41
N LYS A 376 5.11 -31.17 -11.01
CA LYS A 376 6.50 -31.55 -11.29
C LYS A 376 6.57 -32.55 -12.46
N PHE A 377 7.20 -32.14 -13.57
CA PHE A 377 7.41 -33.00 -14.73
C PHE A 377 8.55 -33.99 -14.50
N ASP A 378 9.68 -33.48 -13.98
CA ASP A 378 10.91 -34.22 -13.66
C ASP A 378 11.67 -33.49 -12.53
N ASP A 379 12.79 -34.04 -12.05
CA ASP A 379 13.59 -33.46 -10.95
C ASP A 379 14.23 -32.09 -11.24
N LYS A 380 14.06 -31.56 -12.45
CA LYS A 380 14.53 -30.24 -12.85
C LYS A 380 13.40 -29.35 -13.40
N LYS A 381 12.17 -29.83 -13.55
CA LYS A 381 11.07 -29.09 -14.18
C LYS A 381 9.78 -29.13 -13.36
N SER A 382 9.25 -27.96 -13.03
CA SER A 382 7.88 -27.82 -12.54
C SER A 382 7.22 -26.52 -13.02
N ILE A 383 5.89 -26.53 -13.05
CA ILE A 383 5.05 -25.32 -13.11
C ILE A 383 4.31 -25.15 -11.79
N TYR A 384 3.93 -23.91 -11.51
CA TYR A 384 2.93 -23.62 -10.49
C TYR A 384 2.06 -22.42 -10.87
N LEU A 385 0.87 -22.38 -10.29
CA LEU A 385 -0.01 -21.23 -10.21
C LEU A 385 -0.15 -20.81 -8.75
N TYR A 386 -0.19 -19.51 -8.51
CA TYR A 386 -0.42 -18.88 -7.22
C TYR A 386 -1.50 -17.82 -7.40
N ALA A 387 -2.49 -17.79 -6.51
CA ALA A 387 -3.52 -16.75 -6.48
C ALA A 387 -3.70 -16.27 -5.04
N GLY A 388 -3.59 -14.96 -4.81
CA GLY A 388 -3.60 -14.34 -3.48
C GLY A 388 -4.59 -13.19 -3.38
N TYR A 389 -5.30 -13.09 -2.25
CA TYR A 389 -6.24 -12.02 -1.93
C TYR A 389 -6.28 -11.75 -0.41
N PRO A 390 -5.25 -11.12 0.17
CA PRO A 390 -4.11 -10.45 -0.49
C PRO A 390 -2.94 -11.41 -0.78
N GLY A 391 -1.88 -10.93 -1.44
CA GLY A 391 -0.66 -11.70 -1.66
C GLY A 391 0.45 -10.93 -2.42
N GLU A 392 1.56 -11.61 -2.69
CA GLU A 392 2.75 -11.05 -3.34
C GLU A 392 2.77 -11.38 -4.85
N PRO A 393 2.79 -10.38 -5.75
CA PRO A 393 3.10 -10.60 -7.17
C PRO A 393 4.60 -10.84 -7.37
N ALA A 394 4.99 -11.47 -8.47
CA ALA A 394 6.39 -11.70 -8.81
C ALA A 394 7.09 -10.39 -9.22
N LEU A 395 7.42 -9.57 -8.22
CA LEU A 395 8.05 -8.26 -8.31
C LEU A 395 8.80 -7.98 -7.02
N GLY A 396 10.11 -7.72 -7.12
CA GLY A 396 10.98 -7.49 -5.98
C GLY A 396 11.65 -8.74 -5.39
N PRO A 397 12.51 -8.54 -4.38
CA PRO A 397 13.08 -9.60 -3.55
C PRO A 397 12.00 -10.18 -2.61
N PRO A 398 12.30 -11.25 -1.84
CA PRO A 398 11.44 -11.63 -0.73
C PRO A 398 11.28 -10.49 0.27
N THR A 399 10.07 -10.32 0.81
CA THR A 399 9.71 -9.31 1.82
C THR A 399 10.66 -9.34 3.02
N PHE A 400 11.03 -8.18 3.55
CA PHE A 400 11.97 -8.05 4.67
C PHE A 400 11.68 -8.96 5.87
N MET A 401 10.40 -9.18 6.22
CA MET A 401 9.98 -10.09 7.29
C MET A 401 10.37 -11.57 7.08
N HIS A 402 10.64 -11.98 5.84
CA HIS A 402 11.07 -13.34 5.47
C HIS A 402 12.58 -13.47 5.22
N ARG A 403 13.34 -12.37 5.22
CA ARG A 403 14.77 -12.42 4.91
C ARG A 403 15.57 -12.81 6.15
N ILE A 404 16.33 -13.91 6.07
CA ILE A 404 17.16 -14.41 7.19
C ILE A 404 18.19 -13.36 7.65
N SER A 405 18.69 -12.55 6.72
CA SER A 405 19.56 -11.38 6.93
C SER A 405 18.90 -10.23 7.72
N ALA A 406 17.57 -10.20 7.78
CA ALA A 406 16.77 -9.27 8.57
C ALA A 406 16.10 -9.91 9.81
N SER A 407 16.17 -11.23 9.99
CA SER A 407 15.35 -12.02 10.96
C SER A 407 15.54 -11.73 12.46
N ASN A 408 16.36 -10.74 12.81
CA ASN A 408 16.55 -10.23 14.17
C ASN A 408 16.24 -8.71 14.27
N ASN A 409 16.00 -8.01 13.15
CA ASN A 409 15.71 -6.58 13.06
C ASN A 409 14.18 -6.33 13.06
N PRO A 410 13.61 -5.58 14.03
CA PRO A 410 12.18 -5.29 14.07
C PRO A 410 11.72 -4.19 13.09
N ASP A 411 12.62 -3.49 12.41
CA ASP A 411 12.27 -2.37 11.52
C ASP A 411 12.16 -2.75 10.05
N ALA A 412 11.11 -2.22 9.41
CA ALA A 412 10.97 -2.20 7.96
C ALA A 412 12.09 -1.37 7.31
N PRO A 413 12.57 -1.73 6.11
CA PRO A 413 13.48 -0.90 5.33
C PRO A 413 12.90 0.50 5.06
N ILE A 414 13.69 1.57 5.20
CA ILE A 414 13.27 2.90 4.69
C ILE A 414 13.12 2.90 3.15
N GLY A 415 13.72 1.90 2.49
CA GLY A 415 13.55 1.60 1.06
C GLY A 415 12.36 0.71 0.69
N HIS A 416 11.50 0.27 1.62
CA HIS A 416 10.46 -0.75 1.40
C HIS A 416 9.60 -0.49 0.14
N HIS A 417 9.16 0.76 -0.03
CA HIS A 417 8.36 1.25 -1.16
C HIS A 417 9.02 1.13 -2.55
N TRP A 418 10.35 0.98 -2.61
CA TRP A 418 11.12 0.74 -3.85
C TRP A 418 11.43 -0.74 -4.09
N GLN A 419 11.27 -1.59 -3.07
CA GLN A 419 11.81 -2.95 -3.04
C GLN A 419 10.69 -4.00 -3.03
N ASP A 420 9.90 -4.05 -1.96
CA ASP A 420 9.05 -5.19 -1.58
C ASP A 420 7.63 -4.80 -1.09
N ALA A 421 7.24 -3.52 -1.13
CA ALA A 421 5.92 -3.04 -0.67
C ALA A 421 4.70 -3.75 -1.29
N THR A 422 4.77 -4.20 -2.55
CA THR A 422 3.70 -4.94 -3.25
C THR A 422 3.34 -6.31 -2.66
N HIS A 423 3.99 -6.75 -1.57
CA HIS A 423 3.73 -8.05 -0.95
C HIS A 423 2.34 -8.23 -0.31
N ILE A 424 1.63 -7.13 -0.01
CA ILE A 424 0.27 -7.11 0.54
C ILE A 424 -0.80 -6.74 -0.50
N THR A 425 -0.56 -7.03 -1.77
CA THR A 425 -1.49 -6.62 -2.84
C THR A 425 -2.83 -7.35 -2.71
N TRP A 426 -3.90 -6.56 -2.61
CA TRP A 426 -5.29 -7.02 -2.69
C TRP A 426 -5.68 -7.48 -4.11
N GLY A 427 -5.27 -8.71 -4.44
CA GLY A 427 -5.63 -9.43 -5.66
C GLY A 427 -4.44 -9.66 -6.59
N VAL A 428 -3.91 -10.88 -6.59
CA VAL A 428 -2.75 -11.33 -7.37
C VAL A 428 -3.06 -12.67 -8.05
N VAL A 429 -2.63 -12.83 -9.31
CA VAL A 429 -2.46 -14.13 -9.96
C VAL A 429 -1.06 -14.21 -10.56
N THR A 430 -0.30 -15.24 -10.20
CA THR A 430 1.08 -15.48 -10.63
C THR A 430 1.19 -16.87 -11.25
N ALA A 431 1.86 -16.96 -12.40
CA ALA A 431 2.26 -18.22 -13.02
C ALA A 431 3.78 -18.31 -13.07
N GLY A 432 4.34 -19.47 -12.72
CA GLY A 432 5.78 -19.69 -12.69
C GLY A 432 6.21 -21.02 -13.32
N PHE A 433 7.38 -21.00 -13.95
CA PHE A 433 8.07 -22.17 -14.48
C PHE A 433 9.49 -22.25 -13.91
N SER A 434 9.80 -23.37 -13.25
CA SER A 434 11.10 -23.65 -12.65
C SER A 434 11.87 -24.65 -13.50
N PHE A 435 13.11 -24.31 -13.87
CA PHE A 435 14.07 -25.12 -14.61
C PHE A 435 15.41 -25.24 -13.86
N GLY A 436 15.50 -26.25 -12.99
CA GLY A 436 16.70 -26.67 -12.26
C GLY A 436 17.18 -25.65 -11.21
N LYS A 437 17.92 -24.63 -11.68
CA LYS A 437 18.46 -23.53 -10.86
C LYS A 437 17.88 -22.17 -11.22
N VAL A 438 17.03 -22.10 -12.25
CA VAL A 438 16.41 -20.87 -12.76
C VAL A 438 14.91 -20.99 -12.65
N LYS A 439 14.21 -19.89 -12.40
CA LYS A 439 12.74 -19.80 -12.45
C LYS A 439 12.34 -18.50 -13.12
N VAL A 440 11.31 -18.57 -13.97
CA VAL A 440 10.68 -17.42 -14.62
C VAL A 440 9.24 -17.33 -14.13
N GLU A 441 8.83 -16.13 -13.76
CA GLU A 441 7.54 -15.82 -13.15
C GLU A 441 6.89 -14.65 -13.87
N ALA A 442 5.57 -14.68 -14.04
CA ALA A 442 4.77 -13.56 -14.54
C ALA A 442 3.50 -13.40 -13.70
N SER A 443 3.12 -12.16 -13.42
CA SER A 443 1.97 -11.84 -12.57
C SER A 443 1.06 -10.77 -13.18
N ALA A 444 -0.24 -10.92 -12.91
CA ALA A 444 -1.24 -9.86 -13.03
C ALA A 444 -1.81 -9.57 -11.62
N PHE A 445 -1.94 -8.30 -11.26
CA PHE A 445 -2.25 -7.89 -9.89
C PHE A 445 -2.88 -6.50 -9.80
N ASN A 446 -3.34 -6.11 -8.60
CA ASN A 446 -3.77 -4.74 -8.30
C ASN A 446 -2.58 -3.84 -7.98
N GLY A 447 -2.32 -2.85 -8.83
CA GLY A 447 -1.18 -1.95 -8.66
C GLY A 447 -1.31 -0.98 -7.50
N THR A 448 -2.54 -0.73 -7.03
CA THR A 448 -2.86 0.20 -5.94
C THR A 448 -2.57 -0.43 -4.58
N GLU A 449 -1.86 0.31 -3.72
CA GLU A 449 -1.61 -0.05 -2.32
C GLU A 449 -2.92 -0.08 -1.49
N PRO A 450 -2.95 -0.79 -0.34
CA PRO A 450 -4.11 -0.81 0.56
C PRO A 450 -4.54 0.59 1.03
N ASP A 451 -5.77 0.72 1.53
CA ASP A 451 -6.16 1.92 2.29
C ASP A 451 -5.99 1.79 3.80
N GLU A 452 -6.40 2.83 4.50
CA GLU A 452 -6.20 2.98 5.92
C GLU A 452 -7.10 2.10 6.80
N ASN A 453 -8.09 1.42 6.20
CA ASN A 453 -8.94 0.48 6.90
C ASN A 453 -8.27 -0.91 6.94
N ARG A 454 -7.83 -1.31 8.13
CA ARG A 454 -6.92 -2.45 8.32
C ARG A 454 -7.63 -3.79 8.54
N TYR A 455 -8.91 -3.87 8.18
CA TYR A 455 -9.83 -4.97 8.50
C TYR A 455 -10.75 -5.41 7.35
N ASN A 456 -10.95 -4.57 6.33
CA ASN A 456 -11.67 -4.96 5.11
C ASN A 456 -10.73 -5.63 4.10
N PHE A 457 -11.30 -5.96 2.94
CA PHE A 457 -10.57 -6.47 1.78
C PHE A 457 -10.82 -5.45 0.65
N ASP A 458 -9.78 -4.92 0.03
CA ASP A 458 -9.95 -4.02 -1.12
C ASP A 458 -10.49 -4.74 -2.35
N LYS A 459 -11.04 -3.99 -3.31
CA LYS A 459 -11.57 -4.58 -4.55
C LYS A 459 -10.42 -5.11 -5.43
N PRO A 460 -10.39 -6.42 -5.76
CA PRO A 460 -9.33 -6.98 -6.59
C PRO A 460 -9.45 -6.45 -8.02
N ARG A 461 -8.32 -6.02 -8.58
CA ARG A 461 -8.20 -5.41 -9.91
C ARG A 461 -6.97 -5.97 -10.59
N LEU A 462 -7.11 -6.88 -11.56
CA LEU A 462 -5.94 -7.38 -12.32
C LEU A 462 -5.53 -6.36 -13.40
N ASN A 463 -5.04 -5.19 -12.94
CA ASN A 463 -4.82 -3.99 -13.76
C ASN A 463 -3.33 -3.65 -13.98
N SER A 464 -2.44 -4.38 -13.32
CA SER A 464 -1.00 -4.16 -13.22
C SER A 464 -0.26 -5.47 -13.44
N PHE A 465 0.98 -5.41 -13.93
CA PHE A 465 1.68 -6.59 -14.46
C PHE A 465 3.17 -6.57 -14.11
N SER A 466 3.74 -7.73 -13.84
CA SER A 466 5.18 -7.88 -13.58
C SER A 466 5.75 -9.20 -14.10
N GLY A 467 7.07 -9.26 -14.20
CA GLY A 467 7.80 -10.51 -14.34
C GLY A 467 9.07 -10.52 -13.48
N ARG A 468 9.46 -11.71 -13.02
CA ARG A 468 10.67 -11.97 -12.23
C ARG A 468 11.46 -13.15 -12.80
N LEU A 469 12.77 -12.96 -12.89
CA LEU A 469 13.75 -14.01 -13.18
C LEU A 469 14.53 -14.29 -11.89
N SER A 470 14.43 -15.52 -11.38
CA SER A 470 15.15 -15.98 -10.18
C SER A 470 16.24 -17.01 -10.55
N TRP A 471 17.39 -16.97 -9.87
CA TRP A 471 18.54 -17.86 -10.13
C TRP A 471 19.28 -18.24 -8.84
N ASN A 472 19.34 -19.54 -8.53
CA ASN A 472 20.10 -20.11 -7.41
C ASN A 472 21.32 -20.90 -7.93
N PRO A 473 22.46 -20.25 -8.27
CA PRO A 473 23.63 -20.95 -8.81
C PRO A 473 24.24 -21.98 -7.84
N THR A 474 24.10 -21.75 -6.53
CA THR A 474 24.51 -22.66 -5.45
C THR A 474 23.48 -22.60 -4.32
N LYS A 475 23.44 -23.59 -3.43
CA LYS A 475 22.60 -23.55 -2.21
C LYS A 475 22.84 -22.33 -1.29
N ASN A 476 23.96 -21.63 -1.44
CA ASN A 476 24.31 -20.48 -0.60
C ASN A 476 23.93 -19.13 -1.24
N TRP A 477 23.49 -19.10 -2.49
CA TRP A 477 23.23 -17.87 -3.26
C TRP A 477 21.89 -17.93 -3.99
N ALA A 478 21.08 -16.89 -3.83
CA ALA A 478 19.88 -16.63 -4.63
C ALA A 478 19.94 -15.21 -5.22
N PHE A 479 19.65 -15.09 -6.51
CA PHE A 479 19.59 -13.83 -7.23
C PHE A 479 18.20 -13.65 -7.86
N GLN A 480 17.70 -12.42 -7.94
CA GLN A 480 16.58 -12.11 -8.84
C GLN A 480 16.77 -10.76 -9.54
N ILE A 481 16.13 -10.63 -10.69
CA ILE A 481 15.79 -9.35 -11.32
C ILE A 481 14.32 -9.36 -11.73
N SER A 482 13.62 -8.26 -11.50
CA SER A 482 12.20 -8.11 -11.80
C SER A 482 11.85 -6.70 -12.24
N HIS A 483 10.77 -6.61 -13.02
CA HIS A 483 10.22 -5.35 -13.50
C HIS A 483 8.69 -5.43 -13.53
N GLY A 484 8.02 -4.33 -13.17
CA GLY A 484 6.57 -4.26 -13.10
C GLY A 484 6.00 -2.89 -13.40
N TYR A 485 4.77 -2.89 -13.89
CA TYR A 485 3.95 -1.74 -14.25
C TYR A 485 2.77 -1.68 -13.30
N LEU A 486 2.81 -0.74 -12.34
CA LEU A 486 1.76 -0.48 -11.37
C LEU A 486 0.88 0.66 -11.88
N ARG A 487 -0.41 0.40 -12.03
CA ARG A 487 -1.42 1.40 -12.43
C ARG A 487 -2.05 2.03 -11.18
N ASN A 488 -1.95 3.36 -11.07
CA ASN A 488 -2.44 4.15 -9.93
C ASN A 488 -1.98 3.54 -8.58
N PRO A 489 -0.67 3.59 -8.26
CA PRO A 489 -0.11 2.87 -7.12
C PRO A 489 -0.57 3.45 -5.78
N GLU A 490 -0.62 4.78 -5.66
CA GLU A 490 -1.07 5.45 -4.45
C GLU A 490 -2.44 6.09 -4.65
N ARG A 491 -3.24 6.12 -3.57
CA ARG A 491 -4.48 6.90 -3.51
C ARG A 491 -4.21 8.38 -3.22
N SER A 492 -3.04 8.68 -2.66
CA SER A 492 -2.45 10.00 -2.42
C SER A 492 -2.14 10.74 -3.73
N GLU A 493 -1.58 10.02 -4.71
CA GLU A 493 -1.04 10.55 -5.96
C GLU A 493 -1.85 10.10 -7.20
N PRO A 494 -3.07 10.64 -7.43
CA PRO A 494 -3.88 10.24 -8.59
C PRO A 494 -3.21 10.55 -9.94
N ASP A 495 -2.29 11.52 -9.97
CA ASP A 495 -1.52 11.93 -11.14
C ASP A 495 -0.38 10.94 -11.49
N VAL A 496 0.03 10.07 -10.55
CA VAL A 496 0.94 8.94 -10.83
C VAL A 496 0.15 7.79 -11.46
N ARG A 497 -0.32 8.01 -12.69
CA ARG A 497 -1.17 7.02 -13.40
C ARG A 497 -0.46 5.69 -13.64
N ILE A 498 0.86 5.71 -13.88
CA ILE A 498 1.69 4.51 -14.10
C ILE A 498 3.05 4.69 -13.43
N LEU A 499 3.34 3.86 -12.43
CA LEU A 499 4.67 3.66 -11.86
C LEU A 499 5.32 2.42 -12.49
N ARG A 500 6.55 2.54 -12.98
CA ARG A 500 7.39 1.39 -13.33
C ARG A 500 8.36 1.11 -12.19
N LYS A 501 8.27 -0.08 -11.59
CA LYS A 501 9.15 -0.54 -10.51
C LYS A 501 10.12 -1.58 -11.07
N THR A 502 11.42 -1.41 -10.80
CA THR A 502 12.48 -2.35 -11.20
C THR A 502 13.30 -2.69 -9.97
N SER A 503 13.60 -3.97 -9.75
CA SER A 503 14.47 -4.38 -8.64
C SER A 503 15.39 -5.52 -9.05
N ALA A 504 16.58 -5.54 -8.44
CA ALA A 504 17.46 -6.69 -8.46
C ALA A 504 18.04 -6.92 -7.06
N SER A 505 18.31 -8.18 -6.70
CA SER A 505 18.89 -8.51 -5.40
C SER A 505 19.82 -9.72 -5.44
N ALA A 506 20.78 -9.73 -4.54
CA ALA A 506 21.68 -10.85 -4.25
C ALA A 506 21.53 -11.23 -2.78
N ILE A 507 21.12 -12.46 -2.52
CA ILE A 507 20.91 -13.01 -1.17
C ILE A 507 21.91 -14.13 -0.94
N TYR A 508 22.65 -14.04 0.15
CA TYR A 508 23.61 -15.01 0.62
C TYR A 508 23.13 -15.63 1.93
N ASN A 509 23.26 -16.95 2.05
CA ASN A 509 23.18 -17.61 3.36
C ASN A 509 24.24 -18.72 3.45
N ARG A 510 24.82 -18.89 4.63
CA ARG A 510 25.70 -20.00 4.95
C ARG A 510 25.57 -20.40 6.41
N LYS A 511 25.03 -21.60 6.64
CA LYS A 511 25.23 -22.37 7.87
C LYS A 511 26.73 -22.61 8.05
N LEU A 512 27.29 -22.16 9.18
CA LEU A 512 28.71 -22.36 9.54
C LEU A 512 28.87 -23.53 10.52
N SER A 513 27.92 -23.70 11.44
CA SER A 513 27.79 -24.86 12.34
C SER A 513 26.31 -25.12 12.62
N ASP A 514 25.97 -26.09 13.49
CA ASP A 514 24.57 -26.22 13.95
C ASP A 514 24.10 -25.00 14.74
N MET A 515 25.00 -24.39 15.51
CA MET A 515 24.77 -23.24 16.39
C MET A 515 25.09 -21.88 15.74
N SER A 516 25.57 -21.83 14.49
CA SER A 516 25.92 -20.54 13.85
C SER A 516 25.60 -20.47 12.36
N ASN A 517 25.02 -19.34 11.94
CA ASN A 517 24.57 -19.08 10.57
C ASN A 517 24.84 -17.62 10.20
N TRP A 518 25.35 -17.38 8.99
CA TRP A 518 25.55 -16.03 8.45
C TRP A 518 24.68 -15.83 7.22
N ALA A 519 23.86 -14.79 7.24
CA ALA A 519 22.99 -14.38 6.14
C ALA A 519 23.27 -12.91 5.78
N SER A 520 23.29 -12.59 4.49
CA SER A 520 23.47 -11.23 3.98
C SER A 520 22.61 -11.00 2.73
N THR A 521 22.13 -9.77 2.55
CA THR A 521 21.31 -9.39 1.41
C THR A 521 21.75 -8.03 0.89
N PHE A 522 21.91 -7.92 -0.43
CA PHE A 522 21.98 -6.66 -1.15
C PHE A 522 20.76 -6.52 -2.06
N ILE A 523 20.08 -5.38 -2.01
CA ILE A 523 18.94 -5.04 -2.86
C ILE A 523 19.17 -3.67 -3.51
N TRP A 524 18.85 -3.59 -4.80
CA TRP A 524 18.57 -2.33 -5.49
C TRP A 524 17.09 -2.30 -5.91
N GLY A 525 16.46 -1.14 -5.76
CA GLY A 525 15.11 -0.85 -6.25
C GLY A 525 15.06 0.51 -6.93
N GLN A 526 14.31 0.63 -8.01
CA GLN A 526 14.09 1.88 -8.74
C GLN A 526 12.60 2.04 -9.06
N ASN A 527 12.07 3.20 -8.69
CA ASN A 527 10.74 3.66 -9.10
C ASN A 527 10.93 4.69 -10.23
N TYR A 528 10.11 4.59 -11.28
CA TYR A 528 10.07 5.51 -12.41
C TYR A 528 8.63 5.90 -12.76
N ALA A 529 8.28 7.14 -12.49
CA ALA A 529 6.97 7.75 -12.75
C ALA A 529 7.17 9.19 -13.28
N ASN A 530 6.24 9.67 -14.11
CA ASN A 530 6.14 11.07 -14.58
C ASN A 530 7.43 11.71 -15.16
N GLY A 531 8.42 10.90 -15.55
CA GLY A 531 9.71 11.35 -16.09
C GLY A 531 10.89 11.19 -15.12
N GLU A 532 10.62 11.01 -13.82
CA GLU A 532 11.62 11.01 -12.76
C GLU A 532 12.01 9.60 -12.27
N ARG A 533 13.24 9.49 -11.75
CA ARG A 533 13.77 8.26 -11.13
C ARG A 533 14.18 8.48 -9.67
N SER A 534 13.57 7.71 -8.79
CA SER A 534 13.97 7.52 -7.39
C SER A 534 14.57 6.12 -7.22
N ASN A 535 15.62 6.01 -6.41
CA ASN A 535 16.40 4.77 -6.25
C ASN A 535 16.61 4.45 -4.77
N SER A 536 16.60 3.17 -4.44
CA SER A 536 16.91 2.62 -3.12
C SER A 536 18.03 1.59 -3.26
N PHE A 537 18.99 1.64 -2.34
CA PHE A 537 20.00 0.61 -2.15
C PHE A 537 20.00 0.19 -0.68
N LEU A 538 20.04 -1.12 -0.45
CA LEU A 538 20.08 -1.72 0.88
C LEU A 538 21.13 -2.81 0.93
N PHE A 539 21.93 -2.80 2.01
CA PHE A 539 22.74 -3.93 2.43
C PHE A 539 22.40 -4.30 3.88
N GLU A 540 22.02 -5.54 4.13
CA GLU A 540 21.76 -6.05 5.49
C GLU A 540 22.46 -7.38 5.74
N SER A 541 22.84 -7.63 6.98
CA SER A 541 23.50 -8.86 7.39
C SER A 541 23.12 -9.25 8.82
N ASN A 542 22.96 -10.55 9.05
CA ASN A 542 22.69 -11.15 10.35
C ASN A 542 23.62 -12.35 10.56
N TYR A 543 24.28 -12.39 11.71
CA TYR A 543 25.14 -13.48 12.13
C TYR A 543 24.66 -14.01 13.49
N ASP A 544 23.94 -15.14 13.46
CA ASP A 544 23.58 -15.92 14.65
C ASP A 544 24.77 -16.81 15.06
N PHE A 545 25.10 -16.85 16.36
CA PHE A 545 26.13 -17.71 16.96
C PHE A 545 25.80 -18.09 18.42
N ASP A 546 25.71 -19.38 18.70
CA ASP A 546 25.23 -19.95 19.97
C ASP A 546 23.85 -19.39 20.33
N LYS A 547 23.75 -18.66 21.45
CA LYS A 547 22.55 -17.95 21.92
C LYS A 547 22.56 -16.47 21.57
N ASN A 548 23.38 -16.04 20.62
CA ASN A 548 23.61 -14.63 20.31
C ASN A 548 23.35 -14.36 18.83
N ALA A 549 23.04 -13.13 18.49
CA ALA A 549 23.11 -12.65 17.12
C ALA A 549 23.62 -11.21 17.09
N VAL A 550 24.45 -10.89 16.10
CA VAL A 550 24.78 -9.52 15.71
C VAL A 550 24.22 -9.28 14.32
N PHE A 551 23.49 -8.19 14.15
CA PHE A 551 22.83 -7.85 12.89
C PHE A 551 22.96 -6.36 12.59
N GLY A 552 22.88 -6.00 11.31
CA GLY A 552 22.90 -4.61 10.90
C GLY A 552 22.37 -4.39 9.49
N ARG A 553 21.98 -3.14 9.20
CA ARG A 553 21.45 -2.71 7.91
C ARG A 553 22.00 -1.34 7.57
N PHE A 554 22.45 -1.16 6.33
CA PHE A 554 22.76 0.12 5.72
C PHE A 554 21.79 0.36 4.55
N GLU A 555 21.18 1.53 4.51
CA GLU A 555 20.26 1.96 3.46
C GLU A 555 20.63 3.35 2.96
N THR A 556 20.50 3.56 1.65
CA THR A 556 20.48 4.89 1.04
C THR A 556 19.35 4.96 0.01
N VAL A 557 18.51 5.98 0.13
CA VAL A 557 17.27 6.12 -0.65
C VAL A 557 17.13 7.56 -1.13
N LYS A 558 16.90 7.73 -2.44
CA LYS A 558 16.53 9.01 -3.04
C LYS A 558 15.01 9.15 -2.97
N LYS A 559 14.51 9.79 -1.92
CA LYS A 559 13.07 10.09 -1.75
C LYS A 559 12.72 11.47 -2.31
N SER A 560 11.49 11.68 -2.75
CA SER A 560 10.99 13.03 -3.07
C SER A 560 10.60 13.80 -1.81
N GLY A 561 10.35 15.10 -1.95
CA GLY A 561 9.74 15.90 -0.90
C GLY A 561 8.29 15.51 -0.60
N HIS A 562 7.57 14.93 -1.58
CA HIS A 562 6.25 14.35 -1.36
C HIS A 562 6.33 13.11 -0.45
N ASP A 563 7.23 12.15 -0.75
CA ASP A 563 7.40 10.94 0.07
C ASP A 563 7.74 11.29 1.53
N LEU A 564 8.52 12.36 1.73
CA LEU A 564 8.95 12.85 3.04
C LEU A 564 7.95 13.84 3.67
N VAL A 565 6.83 14.13 3.02
CA VAL A 565 5.78 15.09 3.43
C VAL A 565 6.37 16.45 3.86
N LEU A 566 7.18 17.03 2.98
CA LEU A 566 7.85 18.31 3.24
C LEU A 566 6.96 19.51 2.85
N PRO A 567 7.12 20.67 3.50
CA PRO A 567 6.47 21.90 3.07
C PRO A 567 7.09 22.42 1.77
N HIS A 568 6.28 23.11 0.97
CA HIS A 568 6.74 23.88 -0.19
C HIS A 568 7.81 24.92 0.26
N PRO A 569 8.91 25.13 -0.49
CA PRO A 569 9.21 24.63 -1.85
C PRO A 569 9.93 23.27 -1.91
N LEU A 570 10.12 22.57 -0.77
CA LEU A 570 10.91 21.33 -0.73
C LEU A 570 10.14 20.09 -1.23
N ASP A 571 8.83 20.19 -1.44
CA ASP A 571 7.95 19.11 -1.89
C ASP A 571 8.29 18.57 -3.28
N HIS A 572 8.74 19.44 -4.20
CA HIS A 572 9.16 19.07 -5.55
C HIS A 572 10.64 18.67 -5.69
N GLU A 573 11.44 18.74 -4.62
CA GLU A 573 12.84 18.32 -4.64
C GLU A 573 13.02 16.81 -4.37
N THR A 574 14.24 16.30 -4.55
CA THR A 574 14.57 14.89 -4.25
C THR A 574 15.86 14.76 -3.44
N PHE A 575 15.81 14.00 -2.36
CA PHE A 575 16.81 13.98 -1.29
C PHE A 575 17.36 12.57 -1.05
N TRP A 576 18.69 12.46 -0.96
CA TRP A 576 19.35 11.23 -0.52
C TRP A 576 19.35 11.13 1.01
N VAL A 577 18.39 10.36 1.53
CA VAL A 577 18.32 9.98 2.94
C VAL A 577 19.03 8.64 3.18
N ASN A 578 19.64 8.48 4.35
CA ASN A 578 20.47 7.32 4.66
C ASN A 578 20.15 6.82 6.07
N ALA A 579 20.21 5.51 6.29
CA ALA A 579 20.10 4.90 7.61
C ALA A 579 21.19 3.83 7.80
N PHE A 580 21.89 3.87 8.92
CA PHE A 580 22.76 2.79 9.38
C PHE A 580 22.26 2.27 10.72
N SER A 581 21.97 0.97 10.81
CA SER A 581 21.48 0.31 12.01
C SER A 581 22.40 -0.83 12.42
N LEU A 582 22.68 -0.95 13.71
CA LEU A 582 23.45 -2.04 14.32
C LEU A 582 22.73 -2.53 15.57
N GLY A 583 22.55 -3.84 15.70
CA GLY A 583 21.85 -4.45 16.82
C GLY A 583 22.42 -5.80 17.24
N TYR A 584 22.00 -6.21 18.45
CA TYR A 584 22.39 -7.45 19.10
C TYR A 584 21.16 -8.10 19.73
N VAL A 585 21.10 -9.43 19.69
CA VAL A 585 20.08 -10.24 20.38
C VAL A 585 20.76 -11.35 21.18
N ARG A 586 20.22 -11.67 22.35
CA ARG A 586 20.57 -12.84 23.16
C ARG A 586 19.35 -13.68 23.47
N ASP A 587 19.34 -14.91 22.97
CA ASP A 587 18.31 -15.91 23.22
C ASP A 587 18.37 -16.40 24.68
N LEU A 588 17.38 -15.98 25.47
CA LEU A 588 17.16 -16.45 26.84
C LEU A 588 16.65 -17.90 26.81
N VAL A 589 15.66 -18.15 25.95
CA VAL A 589 15.14 -19.47 25.60
C VAL A 589 15.48 -19.74 24.14
N GLN A 590 16.02 -20.92 23.86
CA GLN A 590 16.40 -21.35 22.52
C GLN A 590 16.17 -22.87 22.37
N GLY A 591 15.66 -23.30 21.22
CA GLY A 591 15.48 -24.72 20.89
C GLY A 591 14.41 -25.46 21.72
N LYS A 592 13.48 -24.73 22.36
CA LYS A 592 12.38 -25.28 23.17
C LYS A 592 10.99 -25.13 22.53
N GLY A 593 10.94 -25.06 21.19
CA GLY A 593 9.72 -24.88 20.39
C GLY A 593 9.41 -23.41 20.09
N ILE A 594 9.67 -22.52 21.04
CA ILE A 594 9.71 -21.06 20.84
C ILE A 594 11.06 -20.55 21.36
N ASP A 595 11.74 -19.74 20.54
CA ASP A 595 12.95 -19.00 20.90
C ASP A 595 12.55 -17.61 21.40
N VAL A 596 12.98 -17.24 22.59
CA VAL A 596 12.71 -15.94 23.24
C VAL A 596 14.04 -15.25 23.49
N GLY A 597 14.29 -14.15 22.78
CA GLY A 597 15.51 -13.36 22.90
C GLY A 597 15.26 -11.96 23.42
N ILE A 598 16.20 -11.41 24.20
CA ILE A 598 16.26 -9.98 24.53
C ILE A 598 17.27 -9.31 23.59
N GLY A 599 16.95 -8.14 23.06
CA GLY A 599 17.79 -7.44 22.10
C GLY A 599 17.71 -5.93 22.19
N SER A 600 18.67 -5.29 21.53
CA SER A 600 18.79 -3.84 21.43
C SER A 600 19.40 -3.46 20.10
N MET A 601 18.99 -2.32 19.56
CA MET A 601 19.50 -1.77 18.31
C MET A 601 19.67 -0.26 18.42
N VAL A 602 20.71 0.27 17.76
CA VAL A 602 20.93 1.70 17.54
C VAL A 602 20.90 2.00 16.06
N THR A 603 20.43 3.19 15.71
CA THR A 603 20.32 3.67 14.33
C THR A 603 20.89 5.08 14.21
N ILE A 604 21.61 5.35 13.12
CA ILE A 604 22.08 6.67 12.72
C ILE A 604 21.44 6.99 11.36
N ASN A 605 20.46 7.87 11.37
CA ASN A 605 19.80 8.45 10.21
C ASN A 605 20.58 9.70 9.74
N ARG A 606 20.72 9.92 8.42
CA ARG A 606 21.36 11.13 7.85
C ARG A 606 20.61 11.69 6.64
N ASN A 607 20.57 13.02 6.57
CA ASN A 607 19.87 13.82 5.55
C ASN A 607 20.78 14.95 5.02
N PRO A 608 20.53 15.49 3.82
CA PRO A 608 21.22 16.68 3.33
C PRO A 608 20.89 17.92 4.17
N ALA A 609 21.77 18.92 4.10
CA ALA A 609 21.66 20.17 4.86
C ALA A 609 20.39 20.99 4.55
N THR A 610 19.82 20.84 3.34
CA THR A 610 18.53 21.44 2.94
C THR A 610 17.37 20.99 3.84
N LEU A 611 17.44 19.80 4.44
CA LEU A 611 16.42 19.29 5.36
C LEU A 611 16.68 19.65 6.84
N THR A 612 17.75 20.41 7.14
CA THR A 612 18.04 20.89 8.52
C THR A 612 16.88 21.68 9.14
N PRO A 613 16.15 22.57 8.44
CA PRO A 613 15.02 23.30 9.02
C PRO A 613 13.84 22.41 9.44
N VAL A 614 13.69 21.24 8.81
CA VAL A 614 12.59 20.29 9.08
C VAL A 614 12.97 19.29 10.18
N TYR A 615 14.21 18.77 10.17
CA TYR A 615 14.65 17.73 11.11
C TYR A 615 15.49 18.25 12.28
N GLY A 616 15.95 19.50 12.24
CA GLY A 616 16.83 20.13 13.26
C GLY A 616 18.28 19.66 13.22
N GLY A 617 18.72 19.07 12.11
CA GLY A 617 20.07 18.55 11.95
C GLY A 617 20.24 17.74 10.67
N THR A 618 21.45 17.22 10.45
CA THR A 618 21.81 16.34 9.31
C THR A 618 22.16 14.91 9.71
N THR A 619 22.17 14.63 11.02
CA THR A 619 22.51 13.33 11.62
C THR A 619 21.67 13.14 12.87
N HIS A 620 20.99 12.01 12.94
CA HIS A 620 19.85 11.74 13.83
C HIS A 620 20.01 10.37 14.47
N GLY A 621 20.06 10.32 15.80
CA GLY A 621 20.32 9.09 16.56
C GLY A 621 19.04 8.45 17.09
N GLY A 622 18.80 7.19 16.75
CA GLY A 622 17.71 6.37 17.30
C GLY A 622 18.23 5.18 18.10
N TRP A 623 17.41 4.69 19.03
CA TRP A 623 17.68 3.45 19.78
C TRP A 623 16.38 2.72 20.13
N GLN A 624 16.49 1.41 20.33
CA GLN A 624 15.37 0.58 20.76
C GLN A 624 15.84 -0.64 21.57
N MET A 625 14.96 -1.13 22.44
CA MET A 625 15.10 -2.36 23.20
C MET A 625 13.87 -3.24 22.97
N PHE A 626 14.05 -4.55 22.86
CA PHE A 626 12.96 -5.48 22.55
C PHE A 626 13.14 -6.87 23.14
N LEU A 627 12.01 -7.57 23.29
CA LEU A 627 11.94 -9.03 23.34
C LEU A 627 11.48 -9.54 21.97
N ARG A 628 12.18 -10.53 21.40
CA ARG A 628 11.85 -11.20 20.13
C ARG A 628 11.33 -12.61 20.43
N PHE A 629 10.17 -12.95 19.88
CA PHE A 629 9.53 -14.26 19.96
C PHE A 629 9.45 -14.86 18.55
N ARG A 630 10.00 -16.05 18.32
CA ARG A 630 9.85 -16.80 17.06
C ARG A 630 9.79 -18.32 17.34
N PRO A 631 9.18 -19.16 16.49
CA PRO A 631 9.34 -20.61 16.61
C PRO A 631 10.81 -21.02 16.56
N SER A 632 11.18 -22.06 17.30
CA SER A 632 12.55 -22.57 17.26
C SER A 632 12.95 -23.05 15.86
N LYS A 633 14.24 -22.90 15.53
CA LYS A 633 14.86 -23.44 14.31
C LYS A 633 14.53 -24.93 14.14
N THR A 634 13.99 -25.31 12.98
CA THR A 634 13.69 -26.70 12.61
C THR A 634 14.97 -27.54 12.64
N ARG A 635 14.90 -28.74 13.22
CA ARG A 635 16.01 -29.73 13.21
C ARG A 635 15.74 -30.77 12.11
N HIS A 636 16.79 -31.13 11.37
CA HIS A 636 16.80 -32.09 10.24
C HIS A 636 17.87 -33.17 10.46
#